data_AF-A0A519REA5-F1
#
_entry.id   AF-A0A519REA5-F1
#
_cell.length_a   1.000
_cell.length_b   1.000
_cell.length_c   1.000
_cell.angle_alpha   90.00
_cell.angle_beta   90.00
_cell.angle_gamma   90.00
#
_symmetry.space_group_name_H-M   'P 1'
#
loop_
_entity.id
_entity.type
_entity.pdbx_description
1 polymer ?
#
loop_
_entity_poly.entity_id
_entity_poly.type
_entity_poly.pdbx_seq_one_letter_code
_entity_poly.pdbx_strand_id
1 'polypeptide(L)' 'KANLVVFDVKEEWEYNRKNNLSKSYNSPFIGQKLKGRVLLTCNNNRLFKS' A
#
# COMPACT_ATOMS: atom_id res chain seq x y z
N LYS A 1 1.05 -23.31 2.26
CA LYS A 1 1.12 -22.21 1.26
C LYS A 1 1.67 -20.98 1.96
N ALA A 2 2.55 -20.21 1.32
CA ALA A 2 3.19 -19.05 1.93
C ALA A 2 2.44 -17.76 1.59
N ASN A 3 2.29 -16.89 2.58
CA ASN A 3 1.83 -15.51 2.41
C ASN A 3 2.96 -14.61 2.89
N LEU A 4 3.43 -13.72 2.03
CA LEU A 4 4.61 -12.89 2.26
C LEU A 4 4.33 -11.46 1.81
N VAL A 5 4.92 -10.49 2.50
CA VAL A 5 4.84 -9.07 2.15
C VAL A 5 6.25 -8.50 2.15
N VAL A 6 6.59 -7.77 1.10
CA VAL A 6 7.80 -6.95 1.02
C VAL A 6 7.38 -5.50 1.18
N PHE A 7 7.94 -4.82 2.18
CA PHE A 7 7.64 -3.42 2.48
C PHE A 7 8.92 -2.70 2.89
N ASP A 8 8.99 -1.41 2.56
CA ASP A 8 10.06 -0.53 3.00
C ASP A 8 9.58 0.24 4.23
N VAL A 9 10.34 0.16 5.33
CA VAL A 9 10.02 0.82 6.62
C VAL A 9 10.33 2.31 6.61
N LYS A 10 11.22 2.75 5.73
CA LYS A 10 11.72 4.13 5.66
C LYS A 10 11.04 4.95 4.57
N GLU A 11 10.46 4.30 3.56
CA GLU A 11 9.78 5.01 2.47
C GLU A 11 8.62 5.86 3.01
N GLU A 12 8.61 7.13 2.62
CA GLU A 12 7.50 8.05 2.86
C GLU A 12 6.72 8.26 1.57
N TRP A 13 5.39 8.23 1.67
CA TRP A 13 4.50 8.42 0.53
C TRP A 13 3.25 9.18 0.93
N GLU A 14 2.70 9.98 0.01
CA GLU A 14 1.46 10.70 0.25
C GLU A 14 0.27 9.81 -0.11
N TYR A 15 -0.64 9.57 0.82
CA TYR A 15 -1.89 8.87 0.50
C TYR A 15 -2.84 9.85 -0.19
N ASN A 16 -3.09 9.66 -1.49
CA ASN A 16 -3.86 10.58 -2.32
C ASN A 16 -4.88 9.85 -3.19
N ARG A 17 -5.71 10.61 -3.92
CA ARG A 17 -6.76 10.01 -4.75
C ARG A 17 -6.23 9.13 -5.89
N LYS A 18 -5.00 9.36 -6.36
CA LYS A 18 -4.40 8.62 -7.48
C LYS A 18 -3.89 7.24 -7.05
N ASN A 19 -3.37 7.12 -5.83
CA ASN A 19 -2.85 5.85 -5.29
C ASN A 19 -3.81 5.15 -4.32
N ASN A 20 -4.97 5.74 -4.06
CA ASN A 20 -6.06 5.09 -3.37
C ASN A 20 -6.70 4.00 -4.26
N LEU A 21 -6.65 2.75 -3.78
CA LEU A 21 -7.30 1.61 -4.44
C LEU A 21 -8.77 1.42 -4.02
N SER A 22 -9.25 2.16 -3.03
CA SER A 22 -10.66 2.16 -2.63
C SER A 22 -11.53 2.83 -3.69
N LYS A 23 -12.76 2.34 -3.84
CA LYS A 23 -13.79 2.95 -4.70
C LYS A 23 -14.26 4.33 -4.21
N SER A 24 -13.97 4.68 -2.95
CA SER A 24 -14.39 5.94 -2.32
C SER A 24 -13.19 6.72 -1.78
N TYR A 25 -13.38 8.03 -1.61
CA TYR A 25 -12.36 8.97 -1.14
C TYR A 25 -12.67 9.55 0.25
N ASN A 26 -13.39 8.79 1.08
CA ASN A 26 -13.87 9.23 2.40
C ASN A 26 -12.90 8.84 3.53
N SER A 27 -11.60 8.75 3.25
CA SER A 27 -10.61 8.46 4.28
C SER A 27 -10.05 9.76 4.86
N PRO A 28 -9.98 9.91 6.20
CA PRO A 28 -9.39 11.09 6.84
C PRO A 28 -7.87 11.21 6.58
N PHE A 29 -7.25 10.15 6.07
CA PHE A 29 -5.82 10.11 5.77
C PHE A 29 -5.47 10.66 4.38
N ILE A 30 -6.46 10.97 3.52
CA ILE A 30 -6.17 11.52 2.18
C ILE A 30 -5.48 12.88 2.31
N GLY A 31 -4.36 13.04 1.60
CA GLY A 31 -3.46 14.18 1.65
C GLY A 31 -2.36 14.07 2.73
N GLN A 32 -2.36 13.01 3.55
CA GLN A 32 -1.34 12.82 4.58
C GLN A 32 -0.12 12.08 4.03
N LYS A 33 1.06 12.40 4.59
CA LYS A 33 2.29 11.63 4.39
C LYS A 33 2.33 10.47 5.38
N LEU A 34 2.47 9.27 4.85
CA LEU A 34 2.60 8.03 5.60
C LEU A 34 4.03 7.51 5.47
N LYS A 35 4.53 6.89 6.55
CA LYS A 35 5.84 6.25 6.58
C LYS A 35 5.67 4.74 6.65
N GLY A 36 6.43 4.02 5.84
CA GLY A 36 6.25 2.61 5.60
C GLY A 36 5.35 2.37 4.39
N ARG A 37 5.87 1.68 3.37
CA ARG A 37 5.10 1.36 2.17
C ARG A 37 5.26 -0.10 1.77
N VAL A 38 4.13 -0.75 1.49
CA VAL A 38 4.13 -2.08 0.88
C VAL A 38 4.55 -1.96 -0.58
N LEU A 39 5.54 -2.75 -0.98
CA LEU A 39 6.04 -2.82 -2.34
C LEU A 39 5.43 -4.01 -3.09
N LEU A 40 5.29 -5.14 -2.39
CA LEU A 40 4.88 -6.39 -3.01
C LEU A 40 4.13 -7.26 -2.01
N THR A 41 3.03 -7.88 -2.45
CA THR A 41 2.27 -8.85 -1.68
C THR A 41 2.20 -10.17 -2.43
N CYS A 42 2.59 -11.26 -1.77
CA CYS A 42 2.43 -12.62 -2.27
C CYS A 42 1.38 -13.35 -1.43
N ASN A 43 0.32 -13.85 -2.07
CA ASN A 43 -0.73 -14.64 -1.43
C ASN A 43 -0.94 -15.94 -2.21
N ASN A 44 -0.64 -17.08 -1.58
CA ASN A 44 -0.83 -18.39 -2.20
C ASN A 44 -0.24 -18.50 -3.63
N ASN A 45 0.99 -18.02 -3.81
CA ASN A 45 1.73 -17.94 -5.09
C ASN A 45 1.20 -16.88 -6.09
N ARG A 46 0.25 -16.02 -5.72
CA ARG A 46 -0.18 -14.88 -6.52
C ARG A 46 0.56 -13.63 -6.08
N LEU A 47 1.23 -12.98 -7.03
CA LEU A 47 2.02 -11.78 -6.83
C LEU A 47 1.21 -10.54 -7.16
N PHE A 48 1.19 -9.55 -6.27
CA PHE A 48 0.64 -8.22 -6.50
C PHE A 48 1.71 -7.16 -6.19
N LYS A 49 1.83 -6.16 -7.06
CA LYS A 49 2.75 -5.02 -6.90
C LYS A 49 1.95 -3.75 -6.66
N SER A 50 2.32 -3.04 -5.59
CA SER A 50 1.68 -1.80 -5.11
C SER A 50 2.25 -0.54 -5.75
#